data_AF-A0A178XWH0-F1
#
_entry.id   AF-A0A178XWH0-F1
#
_cell.length_a   1.000
_cell.length_b   1.000
_cell.length_c   1.000
_cell.angle_alpha   90.00
_cell.angle_beta   90.00
_cell.angle_gamma   90.00
#
_symmetry.space_group_name_H-M   'P 1'
#
loop_
_entity.id
_entity.type
_entity.pdbx_description
1 polymer ?
#
loop_
_entity_poly.entity_id
_entity_poly.type
_entity_poly.pdbx_seq_one_letter_code
_entity_poly.pdbx_strand_id
1 'polypeptide(L)'
;MFRQVHEPGRMGLSDFTHAPGLKVTIAGVIFEYLLYHFRLAYSGFEHAEIVEGGESFAALTSGLQNALWSVGGAPRDHRTDSLSAAFRNLNADTAQDMTDRYEALCAHYGMKASRNNRGVAHENGAVEGSHGDLKRELEDALLLRGTRDFADVSSFAAFIDAVVGQRNARRAREIAIERESLLALPRKRQPEGEDEIVYVTSSGGFTLRRVFYTVPSRLIGHRLRARLFKEHIELFLGGTSLMTLPRVKGQLGSSQHVVNYRHVIHSLRQKPGALPRLGYRDQLFPRDAYRNLYHAAMEALPERDACRLTVELLSLAHERNVEAALAHAIQGELDAGTLPTLDGMRARFAPNPACVPHVCVNLGKLVDYDRLISTRVEVTA
;
A
#
# COMPACT_ATOMS: atom_id res chain seq x y z
N MET A 1 -11.26 -46.51 1.62
CA MET A 1 -11.08 -45.12 1.16
C MET A 1 -12.25 -44.80 0.23
N PHE A 2 -13.20 -43.96 0.66
CA PHE A 2 -14.35 -43.58 -0.17
C PHE A 2 -13.92 -42.47 -1.14
N ARG A 3 -14.21 -42.65 -2.44
CA ARG A 3 -13.87 -41.67 -3.48
C ARG A 3 -14.77 -40.45 -3.31
N GLN A 4 -14.21 -39.33 -2.87
CA GLN A 4 -14.93 -38.06 -2.86
C GLN A 4 -14.93 -37.49 -4.28
N VAL A 5 -16.11 -37.08 -4.76
CA VAL A 5 -16.24 -36.34 -6.01
C VAL A 5 -16.31 -34.87 -5.64
N HIS A 6 -15.32 -34.10 -6.06
CA HIS A 6 -15.32 -32.65 -5.92
C HIS A 6 -16.07 -32.05 -7.12
N GLU A 7 -17.10 -31.25 -6.86
CA GLU A 7 -17.82 -30.55 -7.92
C GLU A 7 -17.10 -29.22 -8.25
N PRO A 8 -17.00 -28.84 -9.53
CA PRO A 8 -16.43 -27.55 -9.93
C PRO A 8 -17.12 -26.38 -9.23
N GLY A 9 -16.33 -25.48 -8.65
CA GLY A 9 -16.78 -24.23 -8.05
C GLY A 9 -17.47 -24.42 -6.70
N ARG A 10 -17.51 -25.65 -6.17
CA ARG A 10 -18.19 -25.93 -4.92
C ARG A 10 -17.41 -25.49 -3.69
N MET A 11 -16.14 -25.86 -3.57
CA MET A 11 -15.40 -25.74 -2.30
C MET A 11 -14.04 -25.09 -2.49
N GLY A 12 -13.82 -24.00 -1.76
CA GLY A 12 -12.49 -23.41 -1.52
C GLY A 12 -12.03 -23.66 -0.09
N LEU A 13 -10.74 -23.89 0.07
CA LEU A 13 -10.10 -24.25 1.33
C LEU A 13 -8.98 -23.24 1.61
N SER A 14 -8.95 -22.67 2.81
CA SER A 14 -7.87 -21.80 3.27
C SER A 14 -7.27 -22.30 4.57
N ASP A 15 -5.95 -22.27 4.66
CA ASP A 15 -5.21 -22.58 5.89
C ASP A 15 -3.93 -21.74 5.97
N PHE A 16 -3.33 -21.68 7.17
CA PHE A 16 -1.97 -21.19 7.37
C PHE A 16 -1.04 -22.35 7.66
N THR A 17 0.17 -22.28 7.13
CA THR A 17 1.16 -23.31 7.37
C THR A 17 2.54 -22.74 7.66
N HIS A 18 3.17 -23.28 8.69
CA HIS A 18 4.55 -22.98 9.01
C HIS A 18 5.49 -23.74 8.06
N ALA A 19 6.50 -23.08 7.53
CA ALA A 19 7.51 -23.68 6.66
C ALA A 19 8.95 -23.50 7.19
N PRO A 20 9.25 -23.83 8.47
CA PRO A 20 10.57 -23.59 9.06
C PRO A 20 11.68 -24.39 8.36
N GLY A 21 11.32 -25.51 7.71
CA GLY A 21 12.26 -26.33 6.95
C GLY A 21 12.88 -25.62 5.74
N LEU A 22 12.21 -24.61 5.18
CA LEU A 22 12.71 -23.88 4.00
C LEU A 22 13.91 -22.99 4.34
N LYS A 23 14.08 -22.58 5.61
CA LYS A 23 15.23 -21.81 6.13
C LYS A 23 15.59 -20.60 5.26
N VAL A 24 14.57 -19.83 4.86
CA VAL A 24 14.72 -18.64 4.02
C VAL A 24 15.34 -17.51 4.84
N THR A 25 16.26 -16.77 4.23
CA THR A 25 16.86 -15.56 4.81
C THR A 25 16.54 -14.33 3.96
N ILE A 26 16.42 -13.19 4.62
CA ILE A 26 16.25 -11.88 3.99
C ILE A 26 17.45 -11.03 4.39
N ALA A 27 18.24 -10.61 3.41
CA ALA A 27 19.51 -9.90 3.61
C ALA A 27 20.43 -10.59 4.65
N GLY A 28 20.52 -11.92 4.58
CA GLY A 28 21.33 -12.75 5.46
C GLY A 28 20.73 -13.07 6.84
N VAL A 29 19.55 -12.55 7.18
CA VAL A 29 18.88 -12.81 8.46
C VAL A 29 17.78 -13.85 8.28
N ILE A 30 17.68 -14.82 9.19
CA ILE A 30 16.60 -15.81 9.19
C ILE A 30 15.26 -15.09 9.23
N PHE A 31 14.41 -15.38 8.25
CA PHE A 31 13.10 -14.78 8.13
C PHE A 31 12.04 -15.73 8.69
N GLU A 32 11.36 -15.32 9.75
CA GLU A 32 10.24 -16.04 10.33
C GLU A 32 8.94 -15.59 9.66
N TYR A 33 8.20 -16.55 9.11
CA TYR A 33 6.95 -16.29 8.39
C TYR A 33 5.99 -17.47 8.50
N LEU A 34 4.73 -17.19 8.21
CA LEU A 34 3.72 -18.18 7.87
C LEU A 34 3.37 -18.04 6.38
N LEU A 35 2.92 -19.15 5.78
CA LEU A 35 2.30 -19.12 4.47
C LEU A 35 0.79 -19.21 4.64
N TYR A 36 0.07 -18.22 4.15
CA TYR A 36 -1.33 -18.42 3.83
C TYR A 36 -1.42 -19.27 2.56
N HIS A 37 -2.31 -20.25 2.52
CA HIS A 37 -2.53 -21.10 1.36
C HIS A 37 -4.02 -21.29 1.11
N PHE A 38 -4.45 -20.93 -0.10
CA PHE A 38 -5.80 -21.16 -0.61
C PHE A 38 -5.78 -22.21 -1.71
N ARG A 39 -6.80 -23.07 -1.75
CA ARG A 39 -6.97 -24.06 -2.82
C ARG A 39 -8.43 -24.28 -3.20
N LEU A 40 -8.70 -24.49 -4.49
CA LEU A 40 -9.97 -25.03 -4.97
C LEU A 40 -9.94 -26.56 -4.98
N ALA A 41 -10.98 -27.19 -4.43
CA ALA A 41 -11.02 -28.64 -4.24
C ALA A 41 -11.09 -29.44 -5.56
N TYR A 42 -11.73 -28.89 -6.61
CA TYR A 42 -11.87 -29.57 -7.90
C TYR A 42 -10.63 -29.41 -8.79
N SER A 43 -10.29 -28.19 -9.19
CA SER A 43 -9.17 -27.94 -10.12
C SER A 43 -7.82 -28.08 -9.46
N GLY A 44 -7.76 -27.91 -8.14
CA GLY A 44 -6.51 -27.74 -7.43
C GLY A 44 -5.81 -26.43 -7.79
N PHE A 45 -6.52 -25.39 -8.24
CA PHE A 45 -5.99 -24.03 -8.22
C PHE A 45 -5.43 -23.73 -6.83
N GLU A 46 -4.22 -23.19 -6.74
CA GLU A 46 -3.54 -22.84 -5.50
C GLU A 46 -3.15 -21.36 -5.51
N HIS A 47 -3.22 -20.70 -4.36
CA HIS A 47 -2.64 -19.37 -4.13
C HIS A 47 -1.95 -19.38 -2.78
N ALA A 48 -0.75 -18.80 -2.69
CA ALA A 48 -0.02 -18.70 -1.44
C ALA A 48 0.62 -17.32 -1.27
N GLU A 49 0.57 -16.78 -0.06
CA GLU A 49 1.18 -15.50 0.28
C GLU A 49 1.90 -15.53 1.64
N ILE A 50 2.88 -14.64 1.78
CA ILE A 50 3.67 -14.51 3.01
C ILE A 50 2.88 -13.71 4.04
N VAL A 51 2.79 -14.27 5.26
CA VAL A 51 2.15 -13.63 6.41
C VAL A 51 3.17 -13.39 7.51
N GLU A 52 3.34 -12.11 7.85
CA GLU A 52 4.21 -11.65 8.93
C GLU A 52 3.39 -11.42 10.21
N GLY A 53 3.88 -11.91 11.35
CA GLY A 53 3.23 -11.66 12.65
C GLY A 53 2.12 -12.63 13.05
N GLY A 54 2.01 -13.78 12.36
CA GLY A 54 1.15 -14.89 12.75
C GLY A 54 -0.25 -14.88 12.13
N GLU A 55 -1.04 -15.89 12.49
CA GLU A 55 -2.40 -16.07 12.00
C GLU A 55 -3.31 -14.96 12.52
N SER A 56 -3.89 -14.18 11.59
CA SER A 56 -4.80 -13.09 11.92
C SER A 56 -5.96 -13.03 10.94
N PHE A 57 -7.10 -12.48 11.38
CA PHE A 57 -8.25 -12.29 10.50
C PHE A 57 -7.93 -11.37 9.31
N ALA A 58 -7.07 -10.37 9.50
CA ALA A 58 -6.61 -9.50 8.42
C ALA A 58 -5.82 -10.28 7.36
N ALA A 59 -4.91 -11.17 7.78
CA ALA A 59 -4.17 -12.03 6.85
C ALA A 59 -5.10 -13.00 6.11
N LEU A 60 -6.07 -13.61 6.79
CA LEU A 60 -7.06 -14.49 6.17
C LEU A 60 -7.89 -13.72 5.12
N THR A 61 -8.33 -12.51 5.46
CA THR A 61 -9.14 -11.68 4.57
C THR A 61 -8.34 -11.26 3.35
N SER A 62 -7.13 -10.74 3.53
CA SER A 62 -6.22 -10.38 2.44
C SER A 62 -5.97 -11.56 1.50
N GLY A 63 -5.48 -12.68 2.05
CA GLY A 63 -5.11 -13.85 1.25
C GLY A 63 -6.28 -14.47 0.51
N LEU A 64 -7.45 -14.57 1.16
CA LEU A 64 -8.65 -15.06 0.51
C LEU A 64 -9.06 -14.15 -0.64
N GLN A 65 -9.12 -12.84 -0.41
CA GLN A 65 -9.45 -11.90 -1.47
C GLN A 65 -8.45 -11.98 -2.64
N ASN A 66 -7.15 -12.00 -2.36
CA ASN A 66 -6.13 -12.12 -3.40
C ASN A 66 -6.32 -13.41 -4.22
N ALA A 67 -6.61 -14.54 -3.57
CA ALA A 67 -6.89 -15.79 -4.24
C ALA A 67 -8.15 -15.74 -5.14
N LEU A 68 -9.28 -15.24 -4.62
CA LEU A 68 -10.54 -15.15 -5.36
C LEU A 68 -10.42 -14.25 -6.59
N TRP A 69 -9.73 -13.12 -6.44
CA TRP A 69 -9.49 -12.18 -7.54
C TRP A 69 -8.49 -12.73 -8.56
N SER A 70 -7.51 -13.52 -8.12
CA SER A 70 -6.56 -14.20 -9.01
C SER A 70 -7.22 -15.28 -9.87
N VAL A 71 -8.08 -16.11 -9.26
CA VAL A 71 -8.82 -17.14 -10.02
C VAL A 71 -9.96 -16.56 -10.85
N GLY A 72 -10.49 -15.40 -10.46
CA GLY A 72 -11.53 -14.65 -11.19
C GLY A 72 -12.97 -14.98 -10.76
N GLY A 73 -13.16 -15.56 -9.57
CA GLY A 73 -14.48 -15.97 -9.08
C GLY A 73 -14.42 -16.52 -7.65
N ALA A 74 -15.58 -16.69 -7.03
CA ALA A 74 -15.72 -17.22 -5.68
C ALA A 74 -16.36 -18.63 -5.67
N PRO A 75 -15.86 -19.58 -4.86
CA PRO A 75 -16.53 -20.88 -4.68
C PRO A 75 -17.84 -20.72 -3.91
N ARG A 76 -18.74 -21.71 -4.00
CA ARG A 76 -20.02 -21.69 -3.26
C ARG A 76 -19.84 -21.81 -1.76
N ASP A 77 -18.92 -22.66 -1.34
CA ASP A 77 -18.57 -22.91 0.04
C ASP A 77 -17.09 -22.55 0.26
N HIS A 78 -16.80 -21.86 1.36
CA HIS A 78 -15.44 -21.60 1.80
C HIS A 78 -15.23 -22.17 3.20
N ARG A 79 -14.14 -22.93 3.36
CA ARG A 79 -13.77 -23.56 4.62
C ARG A 79 -12.39 -23.11 5.06
N THR A 80 -12.27 -22.79 6.35
CA THR A 80 -11.01 -22.49 7.01
C THR A 80 -11.05 -22.96 8.46
N ASP A 81 -9.93 -23.51 8.93
CA ASP A 81 -9.68 -23.91 10.32
C ASP A 81 -8.84 -22.88 11.08
N SER A 82 -8.16 -21.99 10.36
CA SER A 82 -7.29 -20.94 10.87
C SER A 82 -7.93 -19.98 11.87
N LEU A 83 -9.26 -19.81 11.80
CA LEU A 83 -9.98 -19.04 12.81
C LEU A 83 -9.81 -19.64 14.22
N SER A 84 -9.79 -20.98 14.33
CA SER A 84 -9.62 -21.69 15.61
C SER A 84 -8.27 -21.48 16.27
N ALA A 85 -7.21 -21.30 15.47
CA ALA A 85 -5.87 -20.99 15.97
C ALA A 85 -5.74 -19.51 16.34
N ALA A 86 -6.32 -18.60 15.54
CA ALA A 86 -6.45 -17.19 15.92
C ALA A 86 -7.27 -16.99 17.22
N PHE A 87 -8.24 -17.87 17.51
CA PHE A 87 -9.06 -17.85 18.73
C PHE A 87 -8.34 -18.27 20.02
N ARG A 88 -7.22 -19.01 19.96
CA ARG A 88 -6.64 -19.67 21.16
C ARG A 88 -6.21 -18.71 22.27
N ASN A 89 -6.00 -17.43 21.98
CA ASN A 89 -5.56 -16.43 22.95
C ASN A 89 -6.56 -15.28 23.18
N LEU A 90 -7.82 -15.40 22.72
CA LEU A 90 -8.79 -14.30 22.70
C LEU A 90 -10.00 -14.54 23.60
N ASN A 91 -10.53 -13.45 24.17
CA ASN A 91 -11.75 -13.45 24.97
C ASN A 91 -12.96 -13.88 24.11
N ALA A 92 -14.01 -14.43 24.74
CA ALA A 92 -15.21 -14.94 24.06
C ALA A 92 -15.86 -13.91 23.12
N ASP A 93 -15.93 -12.64 23.52
CA ASP A 93 -16.50 -11.55 22.71
C ASP A 93 -15.68 -11.29 21.43
N THR A 94 -14.35 -11.34 21.52
CA THR A 94 -13.47 -11.18 20.35
C THR A 94 -13.56 -12.39 19.42
N ALA A 95 -13.80 -13.57 19.97
CA ALA A 95 -13.99 -14.77 19.18
C ALA A 95 -15.30 -14.73 18.36
N GLN A 96 -16.37 -14.19 18.95
CA GLN A 96 -17.63 -13.99 18.27
C GLN A 96 -17.51 -12.91 17.17
N ASP A 97 -16.93 -11.75 17.46
CA ASP A 97 -16.75 -10.66 16.49
C ASP A 97 -15.98 -11.12 15.23
N MET A 98 -14.91 -11.91 15.39
CA MET A 98 -14.20 -12.47 14.23
C MET A 98 -15.03 -13.49 13.45
N THR A 99 -15.90 -14.25 14.12
CA THR A 99 -16.84 -15.17 13.45
C THR A 99 -17.80 -14.39 12.57
N ASP A 100 -18.39 -13.32 13.12
CA ASP A 100 -19.32 -12.45 12.42
C ASP A 100 -18.64 -11.76 11.23
N ARG A 101 -17.39 -11.30 11.40
CA ARG A 101 -16.60 -10.72 10.31
C ARG A 101 -16.27 -11.73 9.21
N TYR A 102 -15.98 -12.99 9.55
CA TYR A 102 -15.74 -14.04 8.57
C TYR A 102 -17.01 -14.39 7.79
N GLU A 103 -18.14 -14.51 8.47
CA GLU A 103 -19.44 -14.73 7.83
C GLU A 103 -19.81 -13.56 6.92
N ALA A 104 -19.57 -12.32 7.35
CA ALA A 104 -19.76 -11.13 6.53
C ALA A 104 -18.84 -11.11 5.30
N LEU A 105 -17.58 -11.55 5.44
CA LEU A 105 -16.66 -11.69 4.31
C LEU A 105 -17.17 -12.73 3.30
N CYS A 106 -17.60 -13.90 3.77
CA CYS A 106 -18.16 -14.94 2.91
C CYS A 106 -19.42 -14.42 2.19
N ALA A 107 -20.33 -13.77 2.92
CA ALA A 107 -21.55 -13.19 2.38
C ALA A 107 -21.28 -12.13 1.31
N HIS A 108 -20.25 -11.28 1.50
CA HIS A 108 -19.83 -10.27 0.52
C HIS A 108 -19.43 -10.88 -0.83
N TYR A 109 -18.85 -12.08 -0.81
CA TYR A 109 -18.48 -12.84 -2.00
C TYR A 109 -19.55 -13.87 -2.44
N GLY A 110 -20.71 -13.89 -1.78
CA GLY A 110 -21.79 -14.86 -2.05
C GLY A 110 -21.49 -16.30 -1.61
N MET A 111 -20.41 -16.49 -0.84
CA MET A 111 -19.97 -17.80 -0.35
C MET A 111 -20.69 -18.18 0.94
N LYS A 112 -20.80 -19.48 1.20
CA LYS A 112 -21.23 -20.02 2.49
C LYS A 112 -20.02 -20.38 3.34
N ALA A 113 -19.95 -19.79 4.52
CA ALA A 113 -18.94 -20.13 5.52
C ALA A 113 -19.18 -21.56 6.04
N SER A 114 -18.14 -22.40 5.99
CA SER A 114 -18.13 -23.72 6.61
C SER A 114 -16.94 -23.82 7.57
N ARG A 115 -17.16 -24.46 8.73
CA ARG A 115 -16.09 -24.85 9.65
C ARG A 115 -15.88 -26.36 9.60
N ASN A 116 -14.67 -26.80 9.92
CA ASN A 116 -14.42 -28.21 10.14
C ASN A 116 -15.20 -28.72 11.37
N ASN A 117 -15.95 -29.80 11.19
CA ASN A 117 -16.55 -30.51 12.31
C ASN A 117 -15.43 -31.16 13.15
N ARG A 118 -15.29 -30.74 14.40
CA ARG A 118 -14.37 -31.38 15.38
C ARG A 118 -14.71 -32.87 15.47
N GLY A 119 -13.83 -33.73 14.95
CA GLY A 119 -13.93 -35.18 15.11
C GLY A 119 -13.90 -36.02 13.82
N VAL A 120 -13.93 -35.42 12.62
CA VAL A 120 -13.83 -36.18 11.36
C VAL A 120 -12.49 -35.90 10.68
N ALA A 121 -11.46 -36.66 11.06
CA ALA A 121 -10.11 -36.57 10.49
C ALA A 121 -10.04 -36.86 8.97
N HIS A 122 -11.10 -37.45 8.40
CA HIS A 122 -11.13 -37.89 7.01
C HIS A 122 -11.43 -36.78 5.98
N GLU A 123 -11.86 -35.58 6.41
CA GLU A 123 -12.12 -34.46 5.49
C GLU A 123 -10.90 -33.56 5.25
N ASN A 124 -9.89 -33.62 6.12
CA ASN A 124 -8.66 -32.79 6.03
C ASN A 124 -7.52 -33.41 5.23
N GLY A 125 -7.62 -34.71 4.90
CA GLY A 125 -6.53 -35.43 4.22
C GLY A 125 -6.15 -34.85 2.85
N ALA A 126 -7.07 -34.16 2.17
CA ALA A 126 -6.79 -33.49 0.89
C ALA A 126 -5.97 -32.19 1.04
N VAL A 127 -6.08 -31.53 2.21
CA VAL A 127 -5.41 -30.25 2.51
C VAL A 127 -4.01 -30.51 3.09
N GLU A 128 -3.88 -31.44 4.04
CA GLU A 128 -2.59 -31.80 4.65
C GLU A 128 -1.57 -32.32 3.62
N GLY A 129 -2.00 -33.17 2.68
CA GLY A 129 -1.15 -33.64 1.59
C GLY A 129 -0.67 -32.50 0.68
N SER A 130 -1.55 -31.53 0.42
CA SER A 130 -1.24 -30.40 -0.47
C SER A 130 -0.30 -29.37 0.15
N HIS A 131 -0.34 -29.18 1.47
CA HIS A 131 0.67 -28.38 2.18
C HIS A 131 2.05 -29.02 2.08
N GLY A 132 2.12 -30.35 2.19
CA GLY A 132 3.34 -31.10 1.95
C GLY A 132 3.85 -30.92 0.51
N ASP A 133 2.95 -30.98 -0.48
CA ASP A 133 3.29 -30.78 -1.89
C ASP A 133 3.86 -29.39 -2.17
N LEU A 134 3.21 -28.33 -1.66
CA LEU A 134 3.68 -26.96 -1.87
C LEU A 134 5.05 -26.74 -1.21
N LYS A 135 5.24 -27.21 0.03
CA LYS A 135 6.52 -27.07 0.74
C LYS A 135 7.66 -27.80 0.02
N ARG A 136 7.41 -29.00 -0.49
CA ARG A 136 8.39 -29.75 -1.28
C ARG A 136 8.77 -29.03 -2.57
N GLU A 137 7.79 -28.55 -3.33
CA GLU A 137 8.08 -27.82 -4.57
C GLU A 137 8.84 -26.51 -4.29
N LEU A 138 8.51 -25.80 -3.21
CA LEU A 138 9.25 -24.62 -2.77
C LEU A 138 10.68 -24.99 -2.38
N GLU A 139 10.89 -26.10 -1.68
CA GLU A 139 12.22 -26.59 -1.32
C GLU A 139 13.05 -26.94 -2.57
N ASP A 140 12.47 -27.68 -3.52
CA ASP A 140 13.11 -28.03 -4.79
C ASP A 140 13.46 -26.76 -5.61
N ALA A 141 12.55 -25.80 -5.67
CA ALA A 141 12.79 -24.53 -6.36
C ALA A 141 13.90 -23.70 -5.68
N LEU A 142 13.98 -23.71 -4.34
CA LEU A 142 15.06 -23.06 -3.60
C LEU A 142 16.41 -23.76 -3.83
N LEU A 143 16.41 -25.09 -3.93
CA LEU A 143 17.61 -25.86 -4.28
C LEU A 143 18.10 -25.50 -5.69
N LEU A 144 17.19 -25.42 -6.68
CA LEU A 144 17.52 -25.02 -8.05
C LEU A 144 18.04 -23.58 -8.14
N ARG A 145 17.51 -22.68 -7.31
CA ARG A 145 18.01 -21.30 -7.20
C ARG A 145 19.43 -21.24 -6.64
N GLY A 146 19.89 -22.25 -5.90
CA GLY A 146 21.23 -22.34 -5.33
C GLY A 146 21.47 -21.45 -4.10
N THR A 147 20.52 -20.60 -3.73
CA THR A 147 20.55 -19.77 -2.53
C THR A 147 19.15 -19.66 -1.91
N ARG A 148 19.10 -19.63 -0.58
CA ARG A 148 17.90 -19.38 0.22
C ARG A 148 17.77 -17.91 0.67
N ASP A 149 18.71 -17.06 0.26
CA ASP A 149 18.76 -15.65 0.63
C ASP A 149 18.10 -14.74 -0.40
N PHE A 150 17.27 -13.81 0.06
CA PHE A 150 16.53 -12.85 -0.74
C PHE A 150 16.86 -11.42 -0.30
N ALA A 151 16.78 -10.46 -1.21
CA ALA A 151 17.11 -9.06 -0.89
C ALA A 151 16.06 -8.42 0.04
N ASP A 152 14.79 -8.73 -0.20
CA ASP A 152 13.64 -8.23 0.54
C ASP A 152 12.45 -9.21 0.46
N VAL A 153 11.43 -8.96 1.28
CA VAL A 153 10.23 -9.82 1.37
C VAL A 153 9.47 -9.86 0.04
N SER A 154 9.45 -8.77 -0.73
CA SER A 154 8.77 -8.71 -2.03
C SER A 154 9.43 -9.65 -3.05
N SER A 155 10.75 -9.75 -3.03
CA SER A 155 11.50 -10.68 -3.90
C SER A 155 11.22 -12.15 -3.54
N PHE A 156 11.01 -12.46 -2.26
CA PHE A 156 10.60 -13.80 -1.82
C PHE A 156 9.13 -14.08 -2.18
N ALA A 157 8.23 -13.09 -2.03
CA ALA A 157 6.83 -13.22 -2.46
C ALA A 157 6.73 -13.51 -3.96
N ALA A 158 7.46 -12.77 -4.80
CA ALA A 158 7.49 -12.99 -6.24
C ALA A 158 8.01 -14.39 -6.63
N PHE A 159 8.95 -14.94 -5.84
CA PHE A 159 9.42 -16.30 -6.02
C PHE A 159 8.33 -17.34 -5.72
N ILE A 160 7.57 -17.16 -4.63
CA ILE A 160 6.42 -18.02 -4.31
C ILE A 160 5.38 -17.95 -5.42
N ASP A 161 5.05 -16.73 -5.89
CA ASP A 161 4.10 -16.52 -6.99
C ASP A 161 4.53 -17.25 -8.27
N ALA A 162 5.82 -17.24 -8.59
CA ALA A 162 6.36 -17.97 -9.74
C ALA A 162 6.18 -19.49 -9.61
N VAL A 163 6.50 -20.06 -8.44
CA VAL A 163 6.35 -21.51 -8.18
C VAL A 163 4.88 -21.92 -8.24
N VAL A 164 4.00 -21.18 -7.55
CA VAL A 164 2.55 -21.41 -7.56
C VAL A 164 1.97 -21.22 -8.96
N GLY A 165 2.41 -20.20 -9.69
CA GLY A 165 2.02 -19.94 -11.07
C GLY A 165 2.34 -21.11 -12.00
N GLN A 166 3.53 -21.73 -11.86
CA GLN A 166 3.88 -22.93 -12.60
C GLN A 166 2.98 -24.13 -12.26
N ARG A 167 2.67 -24.33 -10.98
CA ARG A 167 1.75 -25.39 -10.53
C ARG A 167 0.35 -25.20 -11.11
N ASN A 168 -0.16 -23.97 -11.09
CA ASN A 168 -1.44 -23.62 -11.69
C ASN A 168 -1.42 -23.78 -13.21
N ALA A 169 -0.32 -23.44 -13.89
CA ALA A 169 -0.20 -23.63 -15.34
C ALA A 169 -0.31 -25.11 -15.74
N ARG A 170 0.21 -26.04 -14.92
CA ARG A 170 0.05 -27.49 -15.13
C ARG A 170 -1.41 -27.96 -15.02
N ARG A 171 -2.29 -27.17 -14.38
CA ARG A 171 -3.72 -27.46 -14.14
C ARG A 171 -4.65 -26.48 -14.89
N ALA A 172 -4.14 -25.78 -15.90
CA ALA A 172 -4.86 -24.69 -16.55
C ALA A 172 -6.22 -25.10 -17.13
N ARG A 173 -6.35 -26.34 -17.60
CA ARG A 173 -7.60 -26.88 -18.17
C ARG A 173 -8.67 -27.05 -17.10
N GLU A 174 -8.34 -27.67 -15.98
CA GLU A 174 -9.26 -27.89 -14.87
C GLU A 174 -9.65 -26.55 -14.22
N ILE A 175 -8.71 -25.62 -14.12
CA ILE A 175 -8.97 -24.26 -13.61
C ILE A 175 -9.95 -23.52 -14.53
N ALA A 176 -9.81 -23.65 -15.85
CA ALA A 176 -10.73 -23.03 -16.80
C ALA A 176 -12.15 -23.57 -16.65
N ILE A 177 -12.31 -24.90 -16.54
CA ILE A 177 -13.61 -25.56 -16.30
C ILE A 177 -14.22 -25.08 -14.98
N GLU A 178 -13.41 -25.00 -13.92
CA GLU A 178 -13.90 -24.57 -12.62
C GLU A 178 -14.33 -23.11 -12.61
N ARG A 179 -13.57 -22.24 -13.30
CA ARG A 179 -13.85 -20.81 -13.39
C ARG A 179 -15.24 -20.50 -13.93
N GLU A 180 -15.73 -21.31 -14.88
CA GLU A 180 -17.10 -21.17 -15.42
C GLU A 180 -18.20 -21.48 -14.38
N SER A 181 -17.86 -22.23 -13.34
CA SER A 181 -18.79 -22.62 -12.26
C SER A 181 -18.68 -21.75 -11.00
N LEU A 182 -17.73 -20.81 -10.96
CA LEU A 182 -17.54 -19.90 -9.82
C LEU A 182 -18.61 -18.79 -9.81
N LEU A 183 -18.91 -18.32 -8.60
CA LEU A 183 -19.73 -17.13 -8.39
C LEU A 183 -18.99 -15.88 -8.88
N ALA A 184 -19.75 -14.93 -9.41
CA ALA A 184 -19.22 -13.64 -9.83
C ALA A 184 -18.67 -12.85 -8.64
N LEU A 185 -17.51 -12.20 -8.84
CA LEU A 185 -16.93 -11.35 -7.82
C LEU A 185 -17.76 -10.07 -7.61
N PRO A 186 -17.83 -9.54 -6.38
CA PRO A 186 -18.43 -8.24 -6.12
C PRO A 186 -17.66 -7.13 -6.84
N ARG A 187 -18.33 -5.99 -7.10
CA ARG A 187 -17.71 -4.83 -7.78
C ARG A 187 -16.46 -4.28 -7.09
N LYS A 188 -16.37 -4.47 -5.77
CA LYS A 188 -15.26 -4.00 -4.94
C LYS A 188 -14.89 -5.07 -3.92
N ARG A 189 -13.61 -5.13 -3.59
CA ARG A 189 -13.10 -5.89 -2.44
C ARG A 189 -13.74 -5.41 -1.14
N GLN A 190 -13.88 -6.32 -0.19
CA GLN A 190 -14.17 -5.98 1.20
C GLN A 190 -12.97 -5.16 1.72
N PRO A 191 -13.21 -3.98 2.32
CA PRO A 191 -12.15 -3.14 2.81
C PRO A 191 -11.44 -3.84 3.97
N GLU A 192 -10.20 -4.24 3.73
CA GLU A 192 -9.35 -4.96 4.69
C GLU A 192 -8.94 -4.12 5.90
N GLY A 193 -9.12 -2.80 5.82
CA GLY A 193 -8.64 -1.88 6.84
C GLY A 193 -9.59 -1.70 8.01
N GLU A 194 -9.03 -1.67 9.22
CA GLU A 194 -9.76 -1.28 10.43
C GLU A 194 -10.01 0.23 10.42
N ASP A 195 -11.26 0.64 10.67
CA ASP A 195 -11.62 2.05 10.79
C ASP A 195 -11.40 2.55 12.23
N GLU A 196 -10.61 3.60 12.40
CA GLU A 196 -10.40 4.31 13.67
C GLU A 196 -10.77 5.79 13.49
N ILE A 197 -11.49 6.38 14.44
CA ILE A 197 -11.85 7.80 14.38
C ILE A 197 -10.72 8.60 15.04
N VAL A 198 -10.15 9.54 14.28
CA VAL A 198 -9.08 10.42 14.74
C VAL A 198 -9.52 11.88 14.74
N TYR A 199 -8.99 12.67 15.66
CA TYR A 199 -9.28 14.10 15.76
C TYR A 199 -8.05 14.92 15.36
N VAL A 200 -8.24 15.85 14.43
CA VAL A 200 -7.16 16.74 14.00
C VAL A 200 -7.04 17.90 14.97
N THR A 201 -5.89 17.98 15.63
CA THR A 201 -5.59 18.97 16.65
C THR A 201 -5.01 20.26 16.04
N SER A 202 -4.91 21.31 16.86
CA SER A 202 -4.31 22.60 16.48
C SER A 202 -2.82 22.52 16.13
N SER A 203 -2.15 21.39 16.40
CA SER A 203 -0.77 21.15 15.98
C SER A 203 -0.62 20.77 14.49
N GLY A 204 -1.72 20.76 13.72
CA GLY A 204 -1.71 20.50 12.28
C GLY A 204 -1.69 19.02 11.92
N GLY A 205 -2.20 18.16 12.81
CA GLY A 205 -2.13 16.72 12.67
C GLY A 205 -2.97 15.96 13.69
N PHE A 206 -2.91 14.63 13.62
CA PHE A 206 -3.52 13.72 14.58
C PHE A 206 -2.52 12.64 15.01
N THR A 207 -2.75 12.04 16.16
CA THR A 207 -1.97 10.89 16.63
C THR A 207 -2.80 9.63 16.45
N LEU A 208 -2.21 8.62 15.81
CA LEU A 208 -2.80 7.30 15.62
C LEU A 208 -1.78 6.24 16.02
N ARG A 209 -2.15 5.36 16.95
CA ARG A 209 -1.29 4.27 17.46
C ARG A 209 0.14 4.73 17.81
N ARG A 210 0.26 5.85 18.53
CA ARG A 210 1.52 6.50 18.98
C ARG A 210 2.37 7.18 17.90
N VAL A 211 1.89 7.26 16.66
CA VAL A 211 2.55 7.99 15.58
C VAL A 211 1.75 9.26 15.26
N PHE A 212 2.43 10.41 15.16
CA PHE A 212 1.82 11.67 14.78
C PHE A 212 1.88 11.88 13.27
N TYR A 213 0.73 12.14 12.66
CA TYR A 213 0.58 12.37 11.23
C TYR A 213 0.17 13.83 10.99
N THR A 214 0.95 14.54 10.18
CA THR A 214 0.55 15.88 9.71
C THR A 214 -0.56 15.78 8.67
N VAL A 215 -1.48 16.74 8.65
CA VAL A 215 -2.53 16.87 7.64
C VAL A 215 -2.70 18.34 7.23
N PRO A 216 -3.24 18.65 6.04
CA PRO A 216 -3.47 20.03 5.62
C PRO A 216 -4.21 20.85 6.68
N SER A 217 -3.72 22.06 6.93
CA SER A 217 -4.20 22.93 8.02
C SER A 217 -5.72 23.21 7.99
N ARG A 218 -6.36 23.10 6.82
CA ARG A 218 -7.82 23.21 6.65
C ARG A 218 -8.63 22.12 7.39
N LEU A 219 -7.98 21.02 7.78
CA LEU A 219 -8.61 19.90 8.48
C LEU A 219 -8.55 20.04 10.00
N ILE A 220 -7.90 21.08 10.54
CA ILE A 220 -7.84 21.33 11.99
C ILE A 220 -9.25 21.46 12.55
N GLY A 221 -9.53 20.74 13.65
CA GLY A 221 -10.84 20.71 14.31
C GLY A 221 -11.82 19.68 13.73
N HIS A 222 -11.47 19.01 12.63
CA HIS A 222 -12.31 17.95 12.06
C HIS A 222 -12.04 16.58 12.68
N ARG A 223 -13.08 15.75 12.71
CA ARG A 223 -13.00 14.31 12.95
C ARG A 223 -12.85 13.59 11.62
N LEU A 224 -11.80 12.79 11.49
CA LEU A 224 -11.52 11.97 10.31
C LEU A 224 -11.70 10.51 10.66
N ARG A 225 -12.17 9.73 9.69
CA ARG A 225 -12.10 8.27 9.76
C ARG A 225 -10.81 7.84 9.09
N ALA A 226 -9.90 7.27 9.86
CA ALA A 226 -8.66 6.68 9.39
C ALA A 226 -8.88 5.18 9.19
N ARG A 227 -8.73 4.69 7.97
CA ARG A 227 -8.76 3.27 7.63
C ARG A 227 -7.34 2.74 7.56
N LEU A 228 -7.00 1.80 8.43
CA LEU A 228 -5.65 1.28 8.59
C LEU A 228 -5.46 0.02 7.73
N PHE A 229 -4.64 0.10 6.69
CA PHE A 229 -4.16 -1.04 5.91
C PHE A 229 -2.79 -1.51 6.41
N LYS A 230 -2.26 -2.63 5.87
CA LYS A 230 -0.94 -3.16 6.25
C LYS A 230 0.18 -2.12 6.05
N GLU A 231 0.16 -1.42 4.92
CA GLU A 231 1.25 -0.51 4.49
C GLU A 231 0.88 0.97 4.51
N HIS A 232 -0.42 1.30 4.50
CA HIS A 232 -0.90 2.68 4.41
C HIS A 232 -2.13 2.94 5.27
N ILE A 233 -2.50 4.21 5.39
CA ILE A 233 -3.70 4.71 6.07
C ILE A 233 -4.47 5.56 5.08
N GLU A 234 -5.75 5.31 4.91
CA GLU A 234 -6.64 6.16 4.11
C GLU A 234 -7.47 7.05 5.04
N LEU A 235 -7.48 8.35 4.77
CA LEU A 235 -8.25 9.32 5.56
C LEU A 235 -9.52 9.71 4.84
N PHE A 236 -10.63 9.69 5.57
CA PHE A 236 -11.94 10.09 5.09
C PHE A 236 -12.53 11.20 5.97
N LEU A 237 -13.21 12.15 5.36
CA LEU A 237 -14.11 13.09 6.04
C LEU A 237 -15.54 12.77 5.58
N GLY A 238 -16.32 12.17 6.49
CA GLY A 238 -17.60 11.55 6.13
C GLY A 238 -17.39 10.43 5.10
N GLY A 239 -18.07 10.52 3.96
CA GLY A 239 -17.93 9.56 2.85
C GLY A 239 -16.82 9.88 1.84
N THR A 240 -16.15 11.02 1.97
CA THR A 240 -15.17 11.51 0.97
C THR A 240 -13.76 11.06 1.33
N SER A 241 -13.06 10.40 0.39
CA SER A 241 -11.63 10.09 0.53
C SER A 241 -10.80 11.37 0.40
N LEU A 242 -9.92 11.63 1.36
CA LEU A 242 -9.09 12.83 1.42
C LEU A 242 -7.68 12.57 0.92
N MET A 243 -6.99 11.58 1.49
CA MET A 243 -5.60 11.26 1.18
C MET A 243 -5.19 9.90 1.74
N THR A 244 -4.06 9.41 1.23
CA THR A 244 -3.37 8.22 1.71
C THR A 244 -2.05 8.63 2.37
N LEU A 245 -1.76 8.05 3.53
CA LEU A 245 -0.54 8.26 4.31
C LEU A 245 0.20 6.92 4.47
N PRO A 246 1.54 6.89 4.46
CA PRO A 246 2.29 5.67 4.75
C PRO A 246 2.05 5.26 6.22
N ARG A 247 1.85 3.96 6.48
CA ARG A 247 1.68 3.46 7.84
C ARG A 247 3.05 3.18 8.46
N VAL A 248 3.33 3.82 9.58
CA VAL A 248 4.51 3.53 10.39
C VAL A 248 4.09 2.76 11.65
N LYS A 249 4.79 1.67 11.96
CA LYS A 249 4.56 0.89 13.18
C LYS A 249 5.18 1.63 14.37
N GLY A 250 4.33 2.14 15.27
CA GLY A 250 4.75 2.81 16.50
C GLY A 250 5.63 1.90 17.37
N GLN A 251 6.88 2.28 17.59
CA GLN A 251 7.80 1.58 18.51
C GLN A 251 7.67 2.14 19.95
N LEU A 252 8.05 1.35 20.96
CA LEU A 252 8.20 1.89 22.33
C LEU A 252 9.44 2.80 22.36
N GLY A 253 9.26 4.08 22.69
CA GLY A 253 10.36 5.04 22.76
C GLY A 253 9.96 6.42 22.27
N SER A 254 10.79 7.02 21.43
CA SER A 254 10.59 8.36 20.88
C SER A 254 9.29 8.46 20.07
N SER A 255 8.63 9.62 20.18
CA SER A 255 7.47 9.95 19.34
C SER A 255 7.87 9.86 17.88
N GLN A 256 7.24 8.96 17.14
CA GLN A 256 7.42 8.86 15.70
C GLN A 256 6.48 9.82 14.99
N HIS A 257 6.97 10.44 13.92
CA HIS A 257 6.22 11.41 13.15
C HIS A 257 6.23 11.03 11.68
N VAL A 258 5.12 11.26 11.00
CA VAL A 258 5.00 11.19 9.53
C VAL A 258 4.60 12.58 9.08
N VAL A 259 5.60 13.30 8.57
CA VAL A 259 5.50 14.72 8.27
C VAL A 259 5.54 14.94 6.76
N ASN A 260 4.62 15.77 6.28
CA ASN A 260 4.68 16.34 4.94
C ASN A 260 4.68 17.85 5.09
N TYR A 261 5.76 18.51 4.69
CA TYR A 261 5.88 19.96 4.86
C TYR A 261 4.77 20.75 4.16
N ARG A 262 4.22 20.22 3.05
CA ARG A 262 3.10 20.85 2.33
C ARG A 262 1.86 21.03 3.22
N HIS A 263 1.70 20.20 4.26
CA HIS A 263 0.58 20.28 5.18
C HIS A 263 0.67 21.48 6.14
N VAL A 264 1.89 21.86 6.51
CA VAL A 264 2.17 22.86 7.55
C VAL A 264 2.75 24.16 7.00
N ILE A 265 3.22 24.17 5.74
CA ILE A 265 3.96 25.30 5.16
C ILE A 265 3.16 26.61 5.17
N HIS A 266 1.85 26.57 4.89
CA HIS A 266 1.00 27.75 4.94
C HIS A 266 0.90 28.35 6.36
N SER A 267 0.81 27.49 7.38
CA SER A 267 0.78 27.91 8.78
C SER A 267 2.15 28.43 9.25
N LEU A 268 3.24 27.79 8.81
CA LEU A 268 4.60 28.25 9.09
C LEU A 268 4.92 29.57 8.42
N ARG A 269 4.42 29.83 7.20
CA ARG A 269 4.61 31.11 6.52
C ARG A 269 4.02 32.28 7.30
N GLN A 270 2.89 32.07 7.97
CA GLN A 270 2.29 33.07 8.85
C GLN A 270 3.10 33.28 10.14
N LYS A 271 3.78 32.23 10.64
CA LYS A 271 4.59 32.27 11.87
C LYS A 271 5.93 31.54 11.71
N PRO A 272 6.90 32.11 10.97
CA PRO A 272 8.16 31.41 10.67
C PRO A 272 8.98 31.08 11.93
N GLY A 273 8.91 31.91 12.96
CA GLY A 273 9.61 31.71 14.23
C GLY A 273 9.16 30.48 15.04
N ALA A 274 8.14 29.75 14.60
CA ALA A 274 7.80 28.46 15.20
C ALA A 274 8.77 27.34 14.77
N LEU A 275 9.46 27.49 13.64
CA LEU A 275 10.32 26.47 13.02
C LEU A 275 11.38 25.89 13.98
N PRO A 276 12.13 26.68 14.78
CA PRO A 276 13.20 26.14 15.61
C PRO A 276 12.71 25.20 16.71
N ARG A 277 11.47 25.37 17.17
CA ARG A 277 10.88 24.66 18.32
C ARG A 277 9.95 23.52 17.90
N LEU A 278 9.83 23.21 16.61
CA LEU A 278 9.06 22.06 16.15
C LEU A 278 9.77 20.76 16.54
N GLY A 279 9.10 19.90 17.31
CA GLY A 279 9.62 18.58 17.68
C GLY A 279 9.92 17.67 16.49
N TYR A 280 9.33 17.94 15.33
CA TYR A 280 9.53 17.21 14.08
C TYR A 280 10.28 18.02 13.00
N ARG A 281 10.93 19.14 13.36
CA ARG A 281 11.62 20.05 12.42
C ARG A 281 12.50 19.32 11.42
N ASP A 282 13.34 18.41 11.88
CA ASP A 282 14.34 17.77 11.02
C ASP A 282 13.72 16.83 9.97
N GLN A 283 12.49 16.36 10.21
CA GLN A 283 11.68 15.57 9.27
C GLN A 283 10.82 16.43 8.33
N LEU A 284 10.77 17.74 8.56
CA LEU A 284 10.04 18.67 7.70
C LEU A 284 10.76 18.86 6.36
N PHE A 285 12.10 18.84 6.36
CA PHE A 285 12.87 19.15 5.16
C PHE A 285 12.76 18.02 4.14
N PRO A 286 12.25 18.30 2.91
CA PRO A 286 12.04 17.25 1.93
C PRO A 286 13.34 16.70 1.34
N ARG A 287 14.43 17.49 1.41
CA ARG A 287 15.78 17.15 0.90
C ARG A 287 16.83 17.78 1.80
N ASP A 288 18.02 17.20 1.84
CA ASP A 288 19.14 17.67 2.68
C ASP A 288 19.54 19.11 2.38
N ALA A 289 19.44 19.56 1.12
CA ALA A 289 19.71 20.95 0.76
C ALA A 289 18.91 21.97 1.58
N TYR A 290 17.64 21.69 1.90
CA TYR A 290 16.83 22.59 2.74
C TYR A 290 17.22 22.54 4.21
N ARG A 291 17.71 21.40 4.69
CA ARG A 291 18.27 21.25 6.04
C ARG A 291 19.59 22.03 6.16
N ASN A 292 20.48 21.86 5.19
CA ASN A 292 21.75 22.57 5.11
C ASN A 292 21.53 24.08 5.04
N LEU A 293 20.57 24.52 4.22
CA LEU A 293 20.13 25.91 4.17
C LEU A 293 19.70 26.44 5.53
N TYR A 294 18.86 25.70 6.26
CA TYR A 294 18.42 26.12 7.59
C TYR A 294 19.61 26.31 8.54
N HIS A 295 20.54 25.35 8.59
CA HIS A 295 21.72 25.47 9.44
C HIS A 295 22.62 26.64 9.05
N ALA A 296 22.97 26.76 7.77
CA ALA A 296 23.79 27.86 7.26
C ALA A 296 23.13 29.24 7.49
N ALA A 297 21.81 29.33 7.32
CA ALA A 297 21.06 30.55 7.59
C ALA A 297 21.04 30.89 9.08
N MET A 298 20.89 29.90 9.97
CA MET A 298 20.92 30.10 11.42
C MET A 298 22.30 30.55 11.93
N GLU A 299 23.39 30.18 11.24
CA GLU A 299 24.75 30.62 11.57
C GLU A 299 25.03 32.06 11.11
N ALA A 300 24.55 32.45 9.93
CA ALA A 300 24.89 33.73 9.33
C ALA A 300 23.87 34.86 9.58
N LEU A 301 22.62 34.52 9.93
CA LEU A 301 21.52 35.47 10.07
C LEU A 301 20.87 35.39 11.47
N PRO A 302 20.22 36.47 11.94
CA PRO A 302 19.37 36.40 13.12
C PRO A 302 18.28 35.33 12.95
N GLU A 303 17.92 34.64 14.04
CA GLU A 303 16.96 33.51 14.03
C GLU A 303 15.68 33.80 13.23
N ARG A 304 15.13 35.01 13.38
CA ARG A 304 13.92 35.45 12.68
C ARG A 304 14.09 35.45 11.16
N ASP A 305 15.22 35.95 10.67
CA ASP A 305 15.49 36.07 9.23
C ASP A 305 15.88 34.72 8.63
N ALA A 306 16.63 33.89 9.36
CA ALA A 306 16.92 32.52 9.00
C ALA A 306 15.64 31.70 8.82
N CYS A 307 14.75 31.73 9.81
CA CYS A 307 13.47 31.04 9.75
C CYS A 307 12.60 31.54 8.58
N ARG A 308 12.55 32.87 8.36
CA ARG A 308 11.81 33.45 7.24
C ARG A 308 12.35 32.97 5.90
N LEU A 309 13.67 32.98 5.70
CA LEU A 309 14.32 32.53 4.47
C LEU A 309 13.98 31.06 4.18
N THR A 310 14.18 30.16 5.16
CA THR A 310 13.90 28.73 5.00
C THR A 310 12.43 28.48 4.68
N VAL A 311 11.50 29.11 5.42
CA VAL A 311 10.06 28.91 5.23
C VAL A 311 9.59 29.47 3.90
N GLU A 312 10.06 30.65 3.48
CA GLU A 312 9.69 31.22 2.18
C GLU A 312 10.22 30.39 1.00
N LEU A 313 11.42 29.82 1.09
CA LEU A 313 11.95 28.91 0.08
C LEU A 313 11.19 27.58 0.03
N LEU A 314 10.79 27.03 1.17
CA LEU A 314 9.90 25.86 1.22
C LEU A 314 8.49 26.19 0.65
N SER A 315 7.98 27.40 0.90
CA SER A 315 6.72 27.87 0.30
C SER A 315 6.82 27.99 -1.21
N LEU A 316 7.92 28.55 -1.71
CA LEU A 316 8.21 28.65 -3.14
C LEU A 316 8.28 27.26 -3.80
N ALA A 317 8.98 26.31 -3.17
CA ALA A 317 9.02 24.91 -3.60
C ALA A 317 7.61 24.31 -3.74
N HIS A 318 6.74 24.57 -2.76
CA HIS A 318 5.36 24.08 -2.76
C HIS A 318 4.51 24.75 -3.85
N GLU A 319 4.52 26.08 -3.94
CA GLU A 319 3.67 26.88 -4.83
C GLU A 319 3.99 26.71 -6.31
N ARG A 320 5.25 26.41 -6.64
CA ARG A 320 5.72 26.24 -8.03
C ARG A 320 6.03 24.79 -8.39
N ASN A 321 5.92 23.87 -7.44
CA ASN A 321 6.26 22.46 -7.60
C ASN A 321 7.70 22.23 -8.13
N VAL A 322 8.64 23.06 -7.68
CA VAL A 322 10.06 23.09 -8.11
C VAL A 322 11.01 22.53 -7.06
N GLU A 323 10.51 21.69 -6.15
CA GLU A 323 11.22 21.24 -4.96
C GLU A 323 12.63 20.70 -5.23
N ALA A 324 12.80 19.85 -6.26
CA ALA A 324 14.09 19.26 -6.61
C ALA A 324 15.03 20.28 -7.27
N ALA A 325 14.53 21.07 -8.23
CA ALA A 325 15.34 22.05 -8.94
C ALA A 325 15.82 23.18 -8.01
N LEU A 326 14.94 23.62 -7.10
CA LEU A 326 15.29 24.60 -6.07
C LEU A 326 16.31 24.03 -5.07
N ALA A 327 16.19 22.76 -4.69
CA ALA A 327 17.19 22.11 -3.83
C ALA A 327 18.59 22.09 -4.48
N HIS A 328 18.68 21.79 -5.78
CA HIS A 328 19.96 21.84 -6.50
C HIS A 328 20.55 23.25 -6.55
N ALA A 329 19.72 24.28 -6.77
CA ALA A 329 20.17 25.67 -6.76
C ALA A 329 20.65 26.11 -5.36
N ILE A 330 19.88 25.77 -4.32
CA ILE A 330 20.26 26.03 -2.93
C ILE A 330 21.61 25.38 -2.62
N GLN A 331 21.78 24.09 -2.93
CA GLN A 331 23.02 23.38 -2.64
C GLN A 331 24.21 23.99 -3.40
N GLY A 332 24.04 24.35 -4.67
CA GLY A 332 25.10 24.99 -5.45
C GLY A 332 25.55 26.35 -4.89
N GLU A 333 24.64 27.15 -4.36
CA GLU A 333 25.00 28.42 -3.71
C GLU A 333 25.70 28.19 -2.36
N LEU A 334 25.24 27.21 -1.58
CA LEU A 334 25.90 26.81 -0.33
C LEU A 334 27.31 26.26 -0.56
N ASP A 335 27.51 25.44 -1.60
CA ASP A 335 28.81 24.89 -1.97
C ASP A 335 29.79 26.00 -2.41
N ALA A 336 29.26 27.10 -2.98
CA ALA A 336 30.03 28.31 -3.30
C ALA A 336 30.30 29.21 -2.08
N GLY A 337 29.88 28.80 -0.88
CA GLY A 337 30.05 29.57 0.36
C GLY A 337 29.10 30.78 0.46
N THR A 338 28.04 30.82 -0.34
CA THR A 338 27.08 31.92 -0.40
C THR A 338 25.70 31.49 0.08
N LEU A 339 25.03 32.35 0.83
CA LEU A 339 23.64 32.09 1.23
C LEU A 339 22.67 32.49 0.13
N PRO A 340 21.67 31.64 -0.18
CA PRO A 340 20.72 31.96 -1.21
C PRO A 340 19.78 33.08 -0.80
N THR A 341 19.48 33.94 -1.77
CA THR A 341 18.54 35.05 -1.59
C THR A 341 17.16 34.69 -2.11
N LEU A 342 16.12 35.16 -1.42
CA LEU A 342 14.73 34.93 -1.83
C LEU A 342 14.46 35.51 -3.23
N ASP A 343 14.98 36.70 -3.52
CA ASP A 343 14.73 37.37 -4.79
C ASP A 343 15.41 36.65 -5.96
N GLY A 344 16.65 36.17 -5.78
CA GLY A 344 17.35 35.35 -6.78
C GLY A 344 16.60 34.05 -7.08
N MET A 345 16.16 33.35 -6.03
CA MET A 345 15.41 32.11 -6.19
C MET A 345 14.02 32.33 -6.81
N ARG A 346 13.33 33.42 -6.45
CA ARG A 346 12.05 33.80 -7.07
C ARG A 346 12.21 34.18 -8.54
N ALA A 347 13.24 34.95 -8.90
CA ALA A 347 13.50 35.29 -10.30
C ALA A 347 13.75 34.04 -11.17
N ARG A 348 14.46 33.05 -10.61
CA ARG A 348 14.79 31.80 -11.32
C ARG A 348 13.63 30.82 -11.42
N PHE A 349 12.83 30.68 -10.35
CA PHE A 349 11.83 29.61 -10.24
C PHE A 349 10.36 30.07 -10.16
N ALA A 350 10.12 31.38 -10.04
CA ALA A 350 8.82 32.00 -10.15
C ALA A 350 8.88 33.23 -11.09
N PRO A 351 9.27 33.04 -12.37
CA PRO A 351 9.26 34.13 -13.33
C PRO A 351 7.85 34.74 -13.40
N ASN A 352 7.80 36.07 -13.43
CA ASN A 352 6.56 36.83 -13.41
C ASN A 352 5.67 36.42 -14.61
N PRO A 353 4.40 35.99 -14.41
CA PRO A 353 3.50 35.64 -15.50
C PRO A 353 3.17 36.83 -16.42
N ALA A 354 3.54 38.07 -16.09
CA ALA A 354 3.49 39.19 -17.04
C ALA A 354 4.51 39.07 -18.20
N CYS A 355 5.48 38.15 -18.12
CA CYS A 355 6.48 37.88 -19.15
C CYS A 355 6.20 36.55 -19.89
N VAL A 356 4.94 36.21 -20.17
CA VAL A 356 4.66 35.18 -21.19
C VAL A 356 4.99 35.78 -22.55
N PRO A 357 5.81 35.15 -23.40
CA PRO A 357 6.03 35.65 -24.76
C PRO A 357 4.68 35.72 -25.47
N HIS A 358 4.45 36.82 -26.18
CA HIS A 358 3.24 36.99 -26.98
C HIS A 358 3.27 35.95 -28.11
N VAL A 359 2.61 34.80 -27.92
CA VAL A 359 2.53 33.76 -28.94
C VAL A 359 1.57 34.25 -30.02
N CYS A 360 2.12 34.84 -31.08
CA CYS A 360 1.35 35.12 -32.28
C CYS A 360 1.12 33.82 -33.02
N VAL A 361 -0.03 33.19 -32.79
CA VAL A 361 -0.49 32.08 -33.62
C VAL A 361 -0.94 32.66 -34.95
N ASN A 362 -0.06 32.62 -35.95
CA ASN A 362 -0.47 32.84 -37.34
C ASN A 362 -1.29 31.63 -37.78
N LEU A 363 -2.60 31.75 -37.68
CA LEU A 363 -3.51 30.79 -38.30
C LEU A 363 -3.27 30.81 -39.83
N GLY A 364 -3.06 29.63 -40.42
CA GLY A 364 -2.97 29.49 -41.88
C GLY A 364 -4.26 29.97 -42.55
N LYS A 365 -4.19 30.31 -43.84
CA LYS A 365 -5.40 30.72 -44.57
C LYS A 365 -6.35 29.52 -44.62
N LEU A 366 -7.65 29.74 -44.44
CA LEU A 366 -8.66 28.67 -44.44
C LEU A 366 -8.56 27.74 -45.67
N VAL A 367 -8.16 28.29 -46.82
CA VAL A 367 -7.93 27.56 -48.08
C VAL A 367 -6.85 26.47 -47.99
N ASP A 368 -5.90 26.60 -47.06
CA ASP A 368 -4.86 25.59 -46.84
C ASP A 368 -5.42 24.35 -46.15
N TYR A 369 -6.48 24.51 -45.34
CA TYR A 369 -7.20 23.39 -44.71
C TYR A 369 -8.09 22.64 -45.72
N ASP A 370 -8.65 23.34 -46.72
CA ASP A 370 -9.47 22.71 -47.77
C ASP A 370 -8.66 21.68 -48.59
N ARG A 371 -7.35 21.93 -48.80
CA ARG A 371 -6.45 20.97 -49.47
C ARG A 371 -6.24 19.68 -48.68
N LEU A 372 -6.33 19.73 -47.36
CA LEU A 372 -6.23 18.55 -46.48
C LEU A 372 -7.54 17.76 -46.43
N ILE A 373 -8.67 18.40 -46.75
CA ILE A 373 -10.01 17.78 -46.75
C ILE A 373 -10.36 17.17 -48.12
N SER A 374 -9.76 17.64 -49.22
CA SER A 374 -10.08 17.17 -50.58
C SER A 374 -9.62 15.75 -50.92
N THR A 375 -8.89 15.05 -50.06
CA THR A 375 -8.61 13.61 -50.20
C THR A 375 -9.80 12.78 -49.72
N ARG A 376 -10.97 12.94 -50.35
CA ARG A 376 -12.06 11.96 -50.27
C ARG A 376 -11.86 10.94 -51.39
N VAL A 377 -11.50 9.74 -50.96
CA VAL A 377 -11.52 8.50 -51.75
C VAL A 377 -12.87 8.37 -52.44
N GLU A 378 -12.86 8.32 -53.78
CA GLU A 378 -14.02 7.90 -54.56
C GLU A 378 -14.34 6.44 -54.21
N VAL A 379 -15.47 6.24 -53.53
CA VAL A 379 -16.09 4.92 -53.42
C VAL A 379 -16.89 4.73 -54.71
N THR A 380 -16.34 3.95 -55.65
CA THR A 380 -17.08 3.46 -56.81
C THR A 380 -17.95 2.27 -56.39
N ALA A 381 -19.18 2.28 -56.92
CA ALA A 381 -20.30 1.40 -56.60
C ALA A 381 -20.13 -0.04 -57.12
#